data_AF-W2L5Z3-F1
#
_entry.id   AF-W2L5Z3-F1
#
_cell.length_a   1.000
_cell.length_b   1.000
_cell.length_c   1.000
_cell.angle_alpha   90.00
_cell.angle_beta   90.00
_cell.angle_gamma   90.00
#
_symmetry.space_group_name_H-M   'P 1'
#
loop_
_entity.id
_entity.type
_entity.pdbx_description
1 polymer ?
#
loop_
_entity_poly.entity_id
_entity_poly.type
_entity_poly.pdbx_seq_one_letter_code
_entity_poly.pdbx_strand_id
1 'polypeptide(L)'
;MDKLKLTGLIGRALTEDPNFKYFQKFKVDGWLKKGASTTTAWDDLGLNSIALGEVTKVDTFRIYQQYITELNKKAENIPWDRWSNLFGGGSETELAIKVSILAKLGRTDSIDLQLMVESRGMIAFLKAVKKHGKILDERVEMDVVKAIVNLQ
;
A
#
# COMPACT_ATOMS: atom_id res chain seq x y z
N MET A 1 -9.24 -19.51 0.58
CA MET A 1 -8.42 -20.00 1.72
C MET A 1 -8.58 -21.50 1.91
N ASP A 2 -9.81 -22.03 1.89
CA ASP A 2 -10.08 -23.45 2.17
C ASP A 2 -9.34 -24.44 1.26
N LYS A 3 -9.35 -24.21 -0.07
CA LYS A 3 -8.65 -25.09 -1.04
C LYS A 3 -7.13 -25.17 -0.82
N LEU A 4 -6.56 -24.14 -0.21
CA LEU A 4 -5.13 -24.06 0.11
C LEU A 4 -4.85 -24.46 1.57
N LYS A 5 -5.88 -24.92 2.30
CA LYS A 5 -5.81 -25.30 3.72
C LYS A 5 -5.27 -24.18 4.63
N LEU A 6 -5.55 -22.93 4.27
CA LEU A 6 -5.10 -21.75 5.03
C LEU A 6 -6.09 -21.32 6.11
N THR A 7 -7.26 -21.94 6.14
CA THR A 7 -8.36 -21.57 7.05
C THR A 7 -8.00 -21.91 8.49
N GLY A 8 -8.16 -20.94 9.39
CA GLY A 8 -7.81 -21.06 10.80
C GLY A 8 -6.33 -20.78 11.12
N LEU A 9 -5.46 -20.63 10.11
CA LEU A 9 -4.11 -20.13 10.32
C LEU A 9 -4.14 -18.60 10.45
N ILE A 10 -3.34 -18.06 11.37
CA ILE A 10 -3.20 -16.62 11.60
C ILE A 10 -1.73 -16.26 11.89
N GLY A 11 -1.38 -14.99 11.68
CA GLY A 11 -0.08 -14.44 12.06
C GLY A 11 1.09 -15.21 11.44
N ARG A 12 2.07 -15.61 12.27
CA ARG A 12 3.24 -16.36 11.79
C ARG A 12 2.88 -17.70 11.15
N ALA A 13 1.93 -18.44 11.72
CA ALA A 13 1.52 -19.74 11.18
C ALA A 13 0.95 -19.60 9.76
N LEU A 14 0.19 -18.55 9.48
CA LEU A 14 -0.30 -18.27 8.14
C LEU A 14 0.82 -17.74 7.22
N THR A 15 1.58 -16.74 7.67
CA THR A 15 2.54 -16.04 6.80
C THR A 15 3.79 -16.86 6.45
N GLU A 16 4.12 -17.88 7.25
CA GLU A 16 5.23 -18.78 6.97
C GLU A 16 4.82 -20.01 6.14
N ASP A 17 3.51 -20.31 6.05
CA ASP A 17 2.98 -21.44 5.30
C ASP A 17 3.31 -21.35 3.79
N PRO A 18 3.85 -22.42 3.18
CA PRO A 18 4.19 -22.44 1.76
C PRO A 18 3.00 -22.13 0.83
N ASN A 19 1.79 -22.57 1.18
CA ASN A 19 0.58 -22.31 0.39
C ASN A 19 0.17 -20.85 0.49
N PHE A 20 0.42 -20.19 1.62
CA PHE A 20 0.19 -18.75 1.74
C PHE A 20 1.18 -17.97 0.86
N LYS A 21 2.46 -18.34 0.88
CA LYS A 21 3.48 -17.71 0.00
C LYS A 21 3.14 -17.93 -1.48
N TYR A 22 2.67 -19.12 -1.84
CA TYR A 22 2.17 -19.41 -3.19
C TYR A 22 0.96 -18.54 -3.55
N PHE A 23 -0.02 -18.44 -2.65
CA PHE A 23 -1.21 -17.59 -2.85
C PHE A 23 -0.85 -16.12 -3.01
N GLN A 24 0.03 -15.60 -2.15
CA GLN A 24 0.53 -14.23 -2.23
C GLN A 24 1.18 -13.97 -3.59
N LYS A 25 2.08 -14.86 -4.02
CA LYS A 25 2.73 -14.75 -5.34
C LYS A 25 1.71 -14.79 -6.48
N PHE A 26 0.77 -15.74 -6.45
CA PHE A 26 -0.27 -15.86 -7.46
C PHE A 26 -1.11 -14.58 -7.60
N LYS A 27 -1.51 -13.97 -6.47
CA LYS A 27 -2.25 -12.69 -6.45
C LYS A 27 -1.42 -11.55 -7.03
N VAL A 28 -0.20 -11.36 -6.53
CA VAL A 28 0.71 -10.28 -6.97
C VAL A 28 1.02 -10.41 -8.46
N ASP A 29 1.45 -11.57 -8.94
CA ASP A 29 1.76 -11.81 -10.35
C ASP A 29 0.52 -11.58 -11.24
N GLY A 30 -0.66 -12.02 -10.77
CA GLY A 30 -1.92 -11.82 -11.47
C GLY A 30 -2.30 -10.35 -11.65
N TRP A 31 -2.18 -9.54 -10.59
CA TRP A 31 -2.44 -8.10 -10.67
C TRP A 31 -1.41 -7.36 -11.52
N LEU A 32 -0.12 -7.71 -11.39
CA LEU A 32 0.94 -7.13 -12.22
C LEU A 32 0.71 -7.44 -13.71
N LYS A 33 0.38 -8.68 -14.06
CA LYS A 33 0.10 -9.09 -15.44
C LYS A 33 -1.09 -8.35 -16.05
N LYS A 34 -2.11 -8.06 -15.24
CA LYS A 34 -3.32 -7.33 -15.67
C LYS A 34 -3.15 -5.82 -15.69
N GLY A 35 -2.05 -5.27 -15.15
CA GLY A 35 -1.91 -3.83 -14.92
C GLY A 35 -2.99 -3.29 -13.99
N ALA A 36 -3.36 -4.06 -12.96
CA ALA A 36 -4.39 -3.65 -12.01
C ALA A 36 -3.96 -2.38 -11.25
N SER A 37 -4.93 -1.61 -10.75
CA SER A 37 -4.63 -0.54 -9.81
C SER A 37 -4.39 -1.12 -8.42
N THR A 38 -3.70 -0.37 -7.58
CA THR A 38 -3.57 -0.65 -6.14
C THR A 38 -4.95 -0.72 -5.48
N THR A 39 -5.90 0.14 -5.85
CA THR A 39 -7.28 0.06 -5.32
C THR A 39 -7.99 -1.24 -5.70
N THR A 40 -7.81 -1.75 -6.92
CA THR A 40 -8.33 -3.08 -7.30
C THR A 40 -7.74 -4.18 -6.41
N ALA A 41 -6.43 -4.14 -6.12
CA ALA A 41 -5.80 -5.12 -5.24
C ALA A 41 -6.29 -5.00 -3.78
N TRP A 42 -6.53 -3.78 -3.30
CA TRP A 42 -7.09 -3.50 -1.98
C TRP A 42 -8.50 -4.09 -1.83
N ASP A 43 -9.36 -3.86 -2.83
CA ASP A 43 -10.72 -4.38 -2.90
C ASP A 43 -10.75 -5.91 -2.94
N ASP A 44 -9.92 -6.50 -3.80
CA ASP A 44 -9.78 -7.95 -3.96
C ASP A 44 -9.33 -8.67 -2.67
N LEU A 45 -8.69 -7.93 -1.75
CA LEU A 45 -8.25 -8.41 -0.44
C LEU A 45 -9.26 -8.12 0.66
N GLY A 46 -10.36 -7.42 0.36
CA GLY A 46 -11.42 -7.10 1.32
C GLY A 46 -10.98 -6.08 2.38
N LEU A 47 -10.01 -5.22 2.08
CA LEU A 47 -9.44 -4.28 3.07
C LEU A 47 -10.30 -3.02 3.30
N ASN A 48 -11.31 -2.79 2.45
CA ASN A 48 -12.19 -1.61 2.48
C ASN A 48 -12.94 -1.36 3.78
N SER A 49 -13.30 -2.42 4.50
CA SER A 49 -14.09 -2.34 5.73
C SER A 49 -13.23 -2.25 6.98
N ILE A 50 -11.90 -2.15 6.84
CA ILE A 50 -10.97 -2.21 7.96
C ILE A 50 -10.45 -0.80 8.26
N ALA A 51 -10.59 -0.37 9.51
CA ALA A 51 -10.06 0.91 9.95
C ALA A 51 -8.53 0.95 9.86
N LEU A 52 -7.97 2.15 9.65
CA LEU A 52 -6.52 2.37 9.49
C LEU A 52 -5.66 1.73 10.59
N GLY A 53 -6.10 1.81 11.86
CA GLY A 53 -5.35 1.24 12.99
C GLY A 53 -5.35 -0.30 13.05
N GLU A 54 -6.26 -0.95 12.32
CA GLU A 54 -6.41 -2.40 12.30
C GLU A 54 -5.94 -3.03 10.99
N VAL A 55 -5.98 -2.28 9.88
CA VAL A 55 -5.63 -2.82 8.55
C VAL A 55 -4.19 -3.28 8.47
N THR A 56 -3.27 -2.67 9.21
CA THR A 56 -1.86 -3.07 9.24
C THR A 56 -1.62 -4.38 9.99
N LYS A 57 -2.61 -4.89 10.73
CA LYS A 57 -2.52 -6.10 11.55
C LYS A 57 -3.10 -7.35 10.89
N VAL A 58 -3.90 -7.19 9.83
CA VAL A 58 -4.49 -8.36 9.14
C VAL A 58 -3.49 -9.00 8.19
N ASP A 59 -3.47 -10.32 8.14
CA ASP A 59 -2.44 -11.05 7.37
C ASP A 59 -2.49 -10.77 5.86
N THR A 60 -3.69 -10.48 5.31
CA THR A 60 -3.88 -10.12 3.89
C THR A 60 -3.24 -8.79 3.53
N PHE A 61 -3.02 -7.89 4.49
CA PHE A 61 -2.34 -6.62 4.25
C PHE A 61 -0.91 -6.80 3.74
N ARG A 62 -0.22 -7.87 4.17
CA ARG A 62 1.11 -8.20 3.68
C ARG A 62 1.13 -8.48 2.17
N ILE A 63 0.04 -9.02 1.63
CA ILE A 63 -0.10 -9.25 0.18
C ILE A 63 -0.19 -7.91 -0.55
N TYR A 64 -0.96 -6.96 0.00
CA TYR A 64 -1.07 -5.60 -0.53
C TYR A 64 0.27 -4.86 -0.52
N GLN A 65 0.99 -4.90 0.61
CA GLN A 65 2.33 -4.30 0.71
C GLN A 65 3.31 -4.88 -0.31
N GLN A 66 3.28 -6.20 -0.52
CA GLN A 66 4.10 -6.85 -1.53
C GLN A 66 3.73 -6.39 -2.95
N TYR A 67 2.44 -6.23 -3.24
CA TYR A 67 2.00 -5.75 -4.53
C TYR A 67 2.51 -4.34 -4.83
N ILE A 68 2.34 -3.40 -3.89
CA ILE A 68 2.87 -2.04 -4.03
C ILE A 68 4.40 -2.06 -4.17
N THR A 69 5.10 -2.92 -3.44
CA THR A 69 6.56 -3.06 -3.53
C THR A 69 7.00 -3.47 -4.93
N GLU A 70 6.38 -4.50 -5.52
CA GLU A 70 6.73 -4.95 -6.87
C GLU A 70 6.28 -3.99 -7.97
N LEU A 71 5.12 -3.34 -7.78
CA LEU A 71 4.64 -2.32 -8.70
C LEU A 71 5.54 -1.08 -8.68
N ASN A 72 6.02 -0.66 -7.50
CA ASN A 72 6.92 0.48 -7.34
C ASN A 72 8.24 0.26 -8.08
N LYS A 73 8.83 -0.94 -7.99
CA LYS A 73 10.03 -1.31 -8.76
C LYS A 73 9.80 -1.20 -10.26
N LYS A 74 8.60 -1.58 -10.73
CA LYS A 74 8.24 -1.46 -12.15
C LYS A 74 7.96 -0.02 -12.58
N ALA A 75 7.50 0.83 -11.65
CA ALA A 75 7.15 2.22 -11.93
C ALA A 75 8.31 3.04 -12.51
N GLU A 76 9.56 2.66 -12.23
CA GLU A 76 10.77 3.24 -12.86
C GLU A 76 10.74 3.17 -14.39
N ASN A 77 10.05 2.18 -14.96
CA ASN A 77 9.91 1.97 -16.40
C ASN A 77 8.53 2.36 -16.93
N ILE A 78 7.68 2.96 -16.09
CA ILE A 78 6.33 3.41 -16.46
C ILE A 78 6.38 4.93 -16.59
N PRO A 79 5.86 5.51 -17.69
CA PRO A 79 5.69 6.95 -17.81
C PRO A 79 4.94 7.54 -16.60
N TRP A 80 5.48 8.63 -16.05
CA TRP A 80 5.00 9.22 -14.79
C TRP A 80 3.53 9.65 -14.87
N ASP A 81 3.04 10.03 -16.04
CA ASP A 81 1.65 10.42 -16.32
C ASP A 81 0.66 9.26 -16.15
N ARG A 82 1.15 8.02 -16.07
CA ARG A 82 0.34 6.83 -15.80
C ARG A 82 0.38 6.37 -14.35
N TRP A 83 1.24 6.95 -13.51
CA TRP A 83 1.38 6.49 -12.12
C TRP A 83 0.09 6.66 -11.33
N SER A 84 -0.64 7.75 -11.51
CA SER A 84 -1.93 7.99 -10.84
C SER A 84 -2.99 6.94 -11.18
N ASN A 85 -2.98 6.37 -12.39
CA ASN A 85 -3.90 5.28 -12.77
C ASN A 85 -3.64 3.98 -11.99
N LEU A 86 -2.42 3.83 -11.46
CA LEU A 86 -1.97 2.63 -10.76
C LEU A 86 -1.99 2.83 -9.23
N PHE A 87 -1.50 3.97 -8.75
CA PHE A 87 -1.35 4.26 -7.33
C PHE A 87 -2.43 5.20 -6.79
N GLY A 88 -3.09 5.98 -7.65
CA GLY A 88 -4.15 6.91 -7.24
C GLY A 88 -5.44 6.21 -6.82
N GLY A 89 -6.45 7.00 -6.49
CA GLY A 89 -7.76 6.52 -6.08
C GLY A 89 -7.78 5.81 -4.71
N GLY A 90 -8.97 5.34 -4.34
CA GLY A 90 -9.20 4.68 -3.06
C GLY A 90 -9.76 5.57 -1.95
N SER A 91 -9.98 4.97 -0.79
CA SER A 91 -10.43 5.66 0.42
C SER A 91 -9.31 6.48 1.07
N GLU A 92 -9.62 7.41 1.97
CA GLU A 92 -8.58 8.12 2.75
C GLU A 92 -7.67 7.14 3.52
N THR A 93 -8.22 6.03 4.02
CA THR A 93 -7.42 4.99 4.71
C THR A 93 -6.44 4.33 3.76
N GLU A 94 -6.92 3.91 2.58
CA GLU A 94 -6.06 3.27 1.58
C GLU A 94 -4.95 4.23 1.12
N LEU A 95 -5.31 5.47 0.81
CA LEU A 95 -4.37 6.48 0.35
C LEU A 95 -3.28 6.78 1.38
N ALA A 96 -3.64 6.95 2.65
CA ALA A 96 -2.65 7.16 3.72
C ALA A 96 -1.68 5.97 3.81
N ILE A 97 -2.20 4.75 3.69
CA ILE A 97 -1.39 3.52 3.67
C ILE A 97 -0.46 3.46 2.44
N LYS A 98 -0.94 3.83 1.25
CA LYS A 98 -0.12 3.85 0.03
C LYS A 98 1.07 4.78 0.22
N VAL A 99 0.84 6.00 0.73
CA VAL A 99 1.92 6.96 1.01
C VAL A 99 2.91 6.37 2.01
N SER A 100 2.45 5.81 3.13
CA SER A 100 3.32 5.18 4.13
C SER A 100 4.16 4.03 3.56
N ILE A 101 3.59 3.20 2.68
CA ILE A 101 4.33 2.10 2.04
C ILE A 101 5.38 2.66 1.06
N LEU A 102 4.99 3.59 0.19
CA LEU A 102 5.90 4.22 -0.78
C LEU A 102 7.06 4.95 -0.08
N ALA A 103 6.75 5.65 1.00
CA ALA A 103 7.74 6.31 1.86
C ALA A 103 8.76 5.30 2.40
N LYS A 104 8.28 4.19 2.98
CA LYS A 104 9.14 3.10 3.47
C LYS A 104 9.99 2.44 2.37
N LEU A 105 9.53 2.50 1.11
CA LEU A 105 10.28 2.05 -0.07
C LEU A 105 11.27 3.11 -0.60
N GLY A 106 11.42 4.23 0.08
CA GLY A 106 12.36 5.30 -0.24
C GLY A 106 11.80 6.44 -1.08
N ARG A 107 10.49 6.44 -1.40
CA ARG A 107 9.86 7.60 -2.07
C ARG A 107 9.52 8.67 -1.05
N THR A 108 10.46 9.57 -0.81
CA THR A 108 10.28 10.73 0.09
C THR A 108 10.10 12.06 -0.64
N ASP A 109 10.32 12.08 -1.96
CA ASP A 109 10.06 13.24 -2.79
C ASP A 109 8.54 13.46 -2.94
N SER A 110 8.09 14.68 -2.62
CA SER A 110 6.68 15.03 -2.58
C SER A 110 6.05 15.19 -3.96
N ILE A 111 6.84 15.48 -5.01
CA ILE A 111 6.35 15.53 -6.39
C ILE A 111 6.06 14.12 -6.88
N ASP A 112 6.98 13.17 -6.69
CA ASP A 112 6.78 11.76 -7.01
C ASP A 112 5.53 11.20 -6.32
N LEU A 113 5.41 11.43 -5.01
CA LEU A 113 4.25 10.98 -4.25
C LEU A 113 2.96 11.64 -4.76
N GLN A 114 2.98 12.93 -5.09
CA GLN A 114 1.82 13.61 -5.68
C GLN A 114 1.44 13.04 -7.06
N LEU A 115 2.41 12.69 -7.91
CA LEU A 115 2.14 12.05 -9.20
C LEU A 115 1.56 10.64 -9.04
N MET A 116 1.93 9.94 -7.96
CA MET A 116 1.44 8.59 -7.66
C MET A 116 0.06 8.58 -7.02
N VAL A 117 -0.14 9.31 -5.93
CA VAL A 117 -1.37 9.21 -5.10
C VAL A 117 -2.27 10.44 -5.21
N GLU A 118 -1.91 11.40 -6.07
CA GLU A 118 -2.56 12.70 -6.23
C GLU A 118 -2.50 13.55 -4.95
N SER A 119 -2.90 14.82 -5.05
CA SER A 119 -2.95 15.71 -3.87
C SER A 119 -3.85 15.16 -2.76
N ARG A 120 -4.91 14.41 -3.11
CA ARG A 120 -5.78 13.77 -2.12
C ARG A 120 -5.04 12.78 -1.24
N GLY A 121 -4.07 12.04 -1.81
CA GLY A 121 -3.31 11.04 -1.08
C GLY A 121 -2.39 11.67 -0.04
N MET A 122 -1.74 12.77 -0.43
CA MET A 122 -0.90 13.56 0.45
C MET A 122 -1.72 14.15 1.61
N ILE A 123 -2.91 14.69 1.32
CA ILE A 123 -3.82 15.21 2.34
C ILE A 123 -4.30 14.10 3.29
N ALA A 124 -4.68 12.94 2.76
CA ALA A 124 -5.13 11.81 3.57
C ALA A 124 -4.01 11.31 4.51
N PHE A 125 -2.78 11.22 4.00
CA PHE A 125 -1.59 10.88 4.79
C PHE A 125 -1.34 11.89 5.91
N LEU A 126 -1.33 13.20 5.62
CA LEU A 126 -1.14 14.23 6.65
C LEU A 126 -2.21 14.18 7.74
N LYS A 127 -3.49 14.01 7.36
CA LYS A 127 -4.59 13.84 8.33
C LYS A 127 -4.38 12.59 9.20
N ALA A 128 -3.97 11.49 8.60
CA ALA A 128 -3.75 10.22 9.29
C ALA A 128 -2.58 10.32 10.28
N VAL A 129 -1.42 10.84 9.87
CA VAL A 129 -0.26 11.08 10.76
C VAL A 129 -0.63 12.03 11.89
N LYS A 130 -1.34 13.13 11.62
CA LYS A 130 -1.81 14.06 12.66
C LYS A 130 -2.71 13.38 13.70
N LYS A 131 -3.57 12.46 13.26
CA LYS A 131 -4.56 11.78 14.13
C LYS A 131 -3.96 10.60 14.90
N HIS A 132 -3.05 9.85 14.27
CA HIS A 132 -2.56 8.56 14.78
C HIS A 132 -1.09 8.57 15.19
N GLY A 133 -0.36 9.66 14.95
CA GLY A 133 1.08 9.79 15.21
C GLY A 133 1.92 9.12 14.13
N LYS A 134 1.82 7.80 14.00
CA LYS A 134 2.50 7.01 12.96
C LYS A 134 1.59 5.96 12.36
N ILE A 135 1.82 5.59 11.11
CA ILE A 135 1.06 4.56 10.41
C ILE A 135 1.91 3.29 10.27
N LEU A 136 3.08 3.37 9.63
CA LEU A 136 4.01 2.25 9.44
C LEU A 136 5.42 2.52 9.98
N ASP A 137 6.00 3.68 9.71
CA ASP A 137 7.37 4.03 10.12
C ASP A 137 7.48 5.53 10.41
N GLU A 138 7.51 5.89 11.69
CA GLU A 138 7.48 7.27 12.15
C GLU A 138 8.62 8.12 11.58
N ARG A 139 9.84 7.56 11.48
CA ARG A 139 11.01 8.34 11.03
C ARG A 139 10.82 8.76 9.58
N VAL A 140 10.48 7.80 8.72
CA VAL A 140 10.33 8.02 7.28
C VAL A 140 9.09 8.87 6.99
N GLU A 141 8.01 8.65 7.74
CA GLU A 141 6.78 9.43 7.61
C GLU A 141 6.99 10.90 7.96
N MET A 142 7.79 11.20 8.99
CA MET A 142 8.11 12.59 9.34
C MET A 142 8.96 13.30 8.28
N ASP A 143 9.80 12.58 7.53
CA ASP A 143 10.54 13.17 6.41
C ASP A 143 9.59 13.54 5.26
N VAL A 144 8.60 12.68 4.98
CA VAL A 144 7.54 12.98 4.00
C VAL A 144 6.68 14.17 4.46
N VAL A 145 6.28 14.23 5.73
CA VAL A 145 5.52 15.38 6.28
C VAL A 145 6.27 16.68 6.02
N LYS A 146 7.57 16.74 6.33
CA LYS A 146 8.39 17.94 6.07
C LYS A 146 8.46 18.28 4.58
N ALA A 147 8.65 17.29 3.72
CA ALA A 147 8.71 17.47 2.27
C ALA A 147 7.40 18.02 1.68
N ILE A 148 6.25 17.65 2.24
CA ILE A 148 4.95 18.17 1.81
C ILE A 148 4.73 19.60 2.30
N VAL A 149 5.03 19.87 3.57
CA VAL A 149 4.78 21.19 4.19
C VAL A 149 5.67 22.26 3.57
N ASN A 150 6.92 21.94 3.22
CA ASN A 150 7.84 22.90 2.61
C ASN A 150 7.49 23.32 1.16
N LEU A 151 6.50 22.66 0.52
CA LEU A 151 6.00 23.02 -0.81
C LEU A 151 4.79 23.97 -0.78
N GLN A 152 4.23 24.24 0.41
CA GLN A 152 3.07 25.12 0.61
C GLN A 152 3.50 26.54 1.00
#